data_AF-A0A445AB96-F1
#
_entry.id   AF-A0A445AB96-F1
#
_cell.length_a   1.000
_cell.length_b   1.000
_cell.length_c   1.000
_cell.angle_alpha   90.00
_cell.angle_beta   90.00
_cell.angle_gamma   90.00
#
_symmetry.space_group_name_H-M   'P 1'
#
loop_
_entity.id
_entity.type
_entity.pdbx_description
1 polymer ?
#
loop_
_entity_poly.entity_id
_entity_poly.type
_entity_poly.pdbx_seq_one_letter_code
_entity_poly.pdbx_strand_id
1 'polypeptide(L)'
;MRQGYSSRLAALDYTVCLHSEVFVTTQGGNFPHFLMGHRRYIYGGHAKTIKPDKRKLALLFDNPNIRWEVFKQQMKDMLHHSDQKGIELKKPGASLYTFPMPDCMCKQEEARSRNCSSGKCMMF
;
A
#
# COMPACT_ATOMS: atom_id res chain seq x y z
N MET A 1 31.70 -1.77 -1.75
CA MET A 1 30.27 -1.90 -1.41
C MET A 1 30.17 -2.91 -0.28
N ARG A 2 29.64 -2.54 0.91
CA ARG A 2 29.60 -3.46 2.07
C ARG A 2 28.42 -4.42 1.96
N GLN A 3 28.71 -5.72 1.82
CA GLN A 3 27.74 -6.82 1.86
C GLN A 3 26.87 -6.73 3.14
N GLY A 4 25.54 -6.77 3.00
CA GLY A 4 24.59 -6.92 4.12
C GLY A 4 23.89 -5.65 4.64
N TYR A 5 24.16 -4.46 4.10
CA TYR A 5 23.40 -3.24 4.48
C TYR A 5 22.10 -3.05 3.68
N SER A 6 22.02 -3.62 2.48
CA SER A 6 20.85 -3.46 1.60
C SER A 6 19.55 -3.96 2.24
N SER A 7 19.55 -5.18 2.81
CA SER A 7 18.38 -5.75 3.48
C SER A 7 17.99 -4.96 4.75
N ARG A 8 18.97 -4.39 5.46
CA ARG A 8 18.73 -3.58 6.66
C ARG A 8 18.10 -2.23 6.31
N LEU A 9 18.61 -1.56 5.28
CA LEU A 9 18.02 -0.32 4.77
C LEU A 9 16.60 -0.57 4.24
N ALA A 10 16.39 -1.64 3.48
CA ALA A 10 15.06 -2.02 3.01
C ALA A 10 14.07 -2.29 4.15
N ALA A 11 14.52 -2.90 5.26
CA ALA A 11 13.68 -3.11 6.44
C ALA A 11 13.31 -1.80 7.15
N LEU A 12 14.24 -0.83 7.20
CA LEU A 12 13.95 0.52 7.70
C LEU A 12 12.95 1.24 6.81
N ASP A 13 13.18 1.26 5.49
CA ASP A 13 12.27 1.85 4.51
C ASP A 13 10.87 1.24 4.63
N TYR A 14 10.79 -0.09 4.78
CA TYR A 14 9.52 -0.79 4.97
C TYR A 14 8.79 -0.33 6.23
N THR A 15 9.48 -0.28 7.37
CA THR A 15 8.87 0.08 8.66
C THR A 15 8.39 1.52 8.68
N VAL A 16 9.19 2.44 8.15
CA VAL A 16 8.83 3.87 8.05
C VAL A 16 7.62 4.05 7.14
N CYS A 17 7.62 3.43 5.95
CA CYS A 17 6.49 3.53 5.04
C CYS A 17 5.25 2.76 5.53
N LEU A 18 5.39 1.76 6.40
CA LEU A 18 4.26 1.03 6.97
C LEU A 18 3.46 1.92 7.93
N HIS A 19 4.16 2.71 8.75
CA HIS A 19 3.55 3.56 9.78
C HIS A 19 3.29 4.99 9.32
N SER A 20 3.68 5.36 8.10
CA SER A 20 3.41 6.70 7.57
C SER A 20 1.91 6.93 7.36
N GLU A 21 1.45 8.16 7.55
CA GLU A 21 0.04 8.50 7.30
C GLU A 21 -0.36 8.31 5.83
N VAL A 22 0.55 8.64 4.92
CA VAL A 22 0.38 8.52 3.48
C VAL A 22 1.59 7.80 2.90
N PHE A 23 1.35 6.87 1.98
CA PHE A 23 2.39 6.19 1.21
C PHE A 23 2.21 6.46 -0.28
N VAL A 24 3.28 6.84 -0.98
CA VAL A 24 3.26 7.10 -2.44
C VAL A 24 4.18 6.12 -3.13
N THR A 25 3.64 5.32 -4.06
CA THR A 25 4.44 4.31 -4.78
C THR A 25 5.18 4.95 -5.95
N THR A 26 6.49 4.80 -6.05
CA THR A 26 7.28 5.34 -7.18
C THR A 26 7.57 4.28 -8.25
N GLN A 27 7.62 3.00 -7.89
CA GLN A 27 7.88 1.89 -8.79
C GLN A 27 6.94 0.72 -8.51
N GLY A 28 6.83 -0.20 -9.48
CA GLY A 28 6.22 -1.51 -9.23
C GLY A 28 7.20 -2.46 -8.53
N GLY A 29 6.74 -3.68 -8.25
CA GLY A 29 7.56 -4.74 -7.68
C GLY A 29 7.10 -5.17 -6.30
N ASN A 30 7.94 -5.96 -5.63
CA ASN A 30 7.55 -6.67 -4.42
C ASN A 30 7.35 -5.73 -3.21
N PHE A 31 8.25 -4.78 -3.00
CA PHE A 31 8.18 -3.85 -1.86
C PHE A 31 6.82 -3.12 -1.76
N PRO A 32 6.35 -2.38 -2.78
CA PRO A 32 5.05 -1.70 -2.69
C PRO A 32 3.89 -2.70 -2.60
N HIS A 33 3.98 -3.88 -3.20
CA HIS A 33 2.94 -4.90 -3.12
C HIS A 33 2.74 -5.41 -1.69
N PHE A 34 3.83 -5.78 -1.00
CA PHE A 34 3.78 -6.24 0.38
C PHE A 34 3.34 -5.12 1.33
N LEU A 35 3.89 -3.92 1.14
CA LEU A 35 3.61 -2.79 2.00
C LEU A 35 2.14 -2.34 1.90
N MET A 36 1.57 -2.32 0.70
CA MET A 36 0.16 -1.97 0.49
C MET A 36 -0.80 -2.94 1.19
N GLY A 37 -0.58 -4.24 1.05
CA GLY A 37 -1.41 -5.23 1.74
C GLY A 37 -1.24 -5.17 3.25
N HIS A 38 -0.01 -5.00 3.74
CA HIS A 38 0.25 -4.87 5.17
C HIS A 38 -0.42 -3.64 5.76
N ARG A 39 -0.25 -2.48 5.13
CA ARG A 39 -0.94 -1.23 5.50
C ARG A 39 -2.46 -1.43 5.53
N ARG A 40 -3.05 -2.05 4.50
CA ARG A 40 -4.49 -2.34 4.48
C ARG A 40 -4.91 -3.29 5.60
N TYR A 41 -4.10 -4.30 5.91
CA TYR A 41 -4.41 -5.22 7.00
C TYR A 41 -4.46 -4.50 8.35
N ILE A 42 -3.41 -3.78 8.73
CA ILE A 42 -3.33 -3.14 10.07
C ILE A 42 -4.30 -1.97 10.23
N TYR A 43 -4.63 -1.27 9.14
CA TYR A 43 -5.53 -0.11 9.17
C TYR A 43 -6.96 -0.44 8.68
N GLY A 44 -7.35 -1.72 8.65
CA GLY A 44 -8.74 -2.12 8.32
C GLY A 44 -9.20 -1.71 6.92
N GLY A 45 -8.29 -1.67 5.95
CA GLY A 45 -8.54 -1.27 4.57
C GLY A 45 -8.44 0.23 4.31
N HIS A 46 -8.20 1.06 5.33
CA HIS A 46 -8.27 2.53 5.23
C HIS A 46 -6.91 3.23 5.11
N ALA A 47 -5.86 2.51 4.70
CA ALA A 47 -4.52 3.08 4.61
C ALA A 47 -4.32 3.90 3.34
N LYS A 48 -4.18 5.22 3.49
CA LYS A 48 -3.95 6.15 2.36
C LYS A 48 -2.71 5.74 1.59
N THR A 49 -2.93 5.33 0.35
CA THR A 49 -1.87 4.94 -0.59
C THR A 49 -2.13 5.59 -1.93
N ILE A 50 -1.16 6.31 -2.47
CA ILE A 50 -1.24 6.95 -3.77
C ILE A 50 -0.35 6.16 -4.73
N LYS A 51 -0.98 5.56 -5.74
CA LYS A 51 -0.28 5.08 -6.93
C LYS A 51 -0.40 6.13 -8.02
N PRO A 52 0.56 7.05 -8.15
CA PRO A 52 0.46 8.13 -9.11
C PRO A 52 0.46 7.61 -10.54
N ASP A 53 -0.32 8.27 -11.40
CA ASP A 53 -0.16 8.14 -12.84
C ASP A 53 1.09 8.91 -13.26
N LYS A 54 2.17 8.17 -13.52
CA LYS A 54 3.47 8.73 -13.89
C LYS A 54 3.40 9.57 -15.16
N ARG A 55 2.58 9.19 -16.14
CA ARG A 55 2.44 9.94 -17.40
C ARG A 55 1.75 11.26 -17.13
N LYS A 56 0.69 11.24 -16.32
CA LYS A 56 -0.01 12.45 -15.91
C LYS A 56 0.88 13.38 -15.08
N LEU A 57 1.64 12.84 -14.11
CA LEU A 57 2.59 13.62 -13.33
C LEU A 57 3.67 14.28 -14.19
N ALA A 58 4.22 13.56 -15.18
CA ALA A 58 5.21 14.13 -16.09
C ALA A 58 4.66 15.38 -16.81
N LEU A 59 3.42 15.32 -17.32
CA LEU A 59 2.75 16.45 -17.96
C LEU A 59 2.47 17.61 -16.98
N LEU A 60 2.13 17.28 -15.72
CA LEU A 60 1.87 18.30 -14.70
C LEU A 60 3.16 19.04 -14.30
N PHE A 61 4.29 18.34 -14.21
CA PHE A 61 5.58 18.93 -13.89
C PHE A 61 6.23 19.67 -15.08
N ASP A 62 5.87 19.31 -16.32
CA ASP A 62 6.33 20.01 -17.53
C ASP A 62 5.69 21.40 -17.69
N ASN A 63 4.60 21.69 -16.97
CA ASN A 63 3.98 23.01 -16.96
C ASN A 63 4.59 23.90 -15.85
N PRO A 64 5.47 24.87 -16.18
CA PRO A 64 6.13 25.71 -15.18
C PRO A 64 5.17 26.66 -14.45
N ASN A 65 3.97 26.88 -14.99
CA ASN A 65 2.94 27.77 -14.45
C ASN A 65 1.79 27.00 -13.80
N ILE A 66 1.99 25.72 -13.46
CA ILE A 66 0.95 24.93 -12.82
C ILE A 66 0.55 25.56 -11.47
N ARG A 67 -0.75 25.85 -11.35
CA ARG A 67 -1.32 26.31 -10.09
C ARG A 67 -1.38 25.17 -9.08
N TRP A 68 -1.06 25.47 -7.82
CA TRP A 68 -1.14 24.50 -6.72
C TRP A 68 -2.51 23.83 -6.62
N GLU A 69 -3.60 24.58 -6.84
CA GLU A 69 -4.96 24.04 -6.76
C GLU A 69 -5.20 22.94 -7.78
N VAL A 70 -4.66 23.11 -8.99
CA VAL A 70 -4.76 22.12 -10.08
C VAL A 70 -3.96 20.88 -9.70
N PHE A 71 -2.69 21.05 -9.31
CA PHE A 71 -1.84 19.93 -8.90
C PHE A 71 -2.45 19.13 -7.74
N LYS A 72 -2.92 19.84 -6.71
CA LYS A 72 -3.59 19.24 -5.54
C LYS A 72 -4.82 18.44 -5.95
N GLN A 73 -5.64 18.96 -6.85
CA GLN A 73 -6.81 18.23 -7.34
C GLN A 73 -6.40 16.96 -8.09
N GLN A 74 -5.40 17.03 -8.96
CA GLN A 74 -4.89 15.86 -9.68
C GLN A 74 -4.35 14.78 -8.73
N MET A 75 -3.63 15.16 -7.68
CA MET A 75 -3.15 14.23 -6.65
C MET A 75 -4.30 13.59 -5.85
N LYS A 76 -5.37 14.34 -5.55
CA LYS A 76 -6.57 13.80 -4.91
C LYS A 76 -7.28 12.80 -5.81
N ASP A 77 -7.37 13.09 -7.11
CA ASP A 77 -7.97 12.15 -8.07
C ASP A 77 -7.16 10.85 -8.15
N MET A 78 -5.83 10.94 -8.14
CA MET A 78 -4.95 9.76 -8.08
C MET A 78 -5.11 8.96 -6.79
N LEU A 79 -5.29 9.62 -5.65
CA LEU A 79 -5.59 8.97 -4.37
C LEU A 79 -6.94 8.24 -4.47
N HIS A 80 -7.99 8.90 -4.95
CA HIS A 80 -9.32 8.31 -5.06
C HIS A 80 -9.32 7.04 -5.93
N HIS A 81 -8.64 7.07 -7.08
CA HIS A 81 -8.47 5.88 -7.92
C HIS A 81 -7.68 4.75 -7.22
N SER A 82 -6.72 5.10 -6.36
CA SER A 82 -5.93 4.12 -5.62
C SER A 82 -6.74 3.45 -4.50
N ASP A 83 -7.61 4.23 -3.84
CA ASP A 83 -8.52 3.75 -2.80
C ASP A 83 -9.59 2.82 -3.39
N GLN A 84 -10.22 3.21 -4.50
CA GLN A 84 -11.19 2.37 -5.22
C GLN A 84 -10.60 1.01 -5.59
N LYS A 85 -9.43 1.01 -6.23
CA LYS A 85 -8.71 -0.23 -6.56
C LYS A 85 -8.31 -1.02 -5.34
N GLY A 86 -8.20 -0.39 -4.17
CA GLY A 86 -7.85 -1.05 -2.93
C GLY A 86 -8.97 -1.79 -2.23
N ILE A 87 -10.20 -1.39 -2.52
CA ILE A 87 -11.44 -1.99 -2.00
C ILE A 87 -11.96 -3.06 -2.96
N GLU A 88 -11.54 -3.04 -4.24
CA GLU A 88 -11.87 -4.09 -5.19
C GLU A 88 -11.49 -5.49 -4.66
N LEU A 89 -12.45 -6.41 -4.73
CA LEU A 89 -12.20 -7.83 -4.45
C LEU A 89 -11.05 -8.34 -5.32
N LYS A 90 -10.17 -9.13 -4.70
CA LYS A 90 -9.03 -9.76 -5.38
C LYS A 90 -9.52 -10.49 -6.64
N LYS A 91 -9.08 -10.03 -7.81
CA LYS A 91 -9.31 -10.72 -9.09
C LYS A 91 -8.58 -12.07 -9.10
N PRO A 92 -9.10 -13.08 -9.81
CA PRO A 92 -8.38 -14.34 -10.03
C PRO A 92 -6.97 -14.04 -10.58
N GLY A 93 -5.93 -14.56 -9.92
CA GLY A 93 -4.52 -14.33 -10.30
C GLY A 93 -3.85 -13.08 -9.71
N ALA A 94 -4.55 -12.22 -8.99
CA ALA A 94 -3.92 -11.11 -8.27
C ALA A 94 -3.12 -11.61 -7.04
N SER A 95 -2.06 -10.89 -6.67
CA SER A 95 -1.22 -11.26 -5.52
C SER A 95 -2.01 -11.20 -4.22
N LEU A 96 -1.96 -12.29 -3.44
CA LEU A 96 -2.52 -12.36 -2.08
C LEU A 96 -1.94 -11.27 -1.16
N TYR A 97 -0.66 -10.93 -1.37
CA TYR A 97 0.04 -9.94 -0.56
C TYR A 97 -0.37 -8.50 -0.86
N THR A 98 -0.94 -8.22 -2.03
CA THR A 98 -1.45 -6.89 -2.38
C THR A 98 -2.91 -6.71 -1.99
N PHE A 99 -3.67 -7.81 -2.02
CA PHE A 99 -5.10 -7.85 -1.72
C PHE A 99 -5.37 -8.91 -0.66
N PRO A 100 -5.07 -8.61 0.63
CA PRO A 100 -5.34 -9.53 1.71
C PRO A 100 -6.84 -9.86 1.76
N MET A 101 -7.17 -11.14 1.93
CA MET A 101 -8.57 -11.61 1.95
C MET A 101 -9.23 -11.21 3.27
N PRO A 102 -10.31 -10.41 3.28
CA PRO A 102 -10.96 -9.95 4.50
C PRO A 102 -11.41 -11.12 5.40
N ASP A 103 -11.89 -12.20 4.79
CA ASP A 103 -12.51 -13.34 5.49
C ASP A 103 -11.52 -14.25 6.25
N CYS A 104 -10.21 -14.09 6.05
CA CYS A 104 -9.19 -14.87 6.78
C CYS A 104 -8.33 -14.01 7.73
N MET A 105 -8.55 -12.70 7.75
CA MET A 105 -7.71 -11.75 8.46
C MET A 105 -8.27 -11.47 9.86
N CYS A 106 -8.08 -12.40 10.81
CA CYS A 106 -8.46 -12.20 12.20
C CYS A 106 -7.68 -11.01 12.81
N LYS A 107 -8.37 -10.15 13.56
CA LYS A 107 -7.72 -9.11 14.37
C LYS A 107 -7.00 -9.75 15.56
N GLN A 108 -5.82 -9.25 15.92
CA GLN A 108 -5.07 -9.74 17.09
C GLN A 108 -5.88 -9.73 18.40
N GLU A 109 -6.83 -8.80 18.55
CA GLU A 109 -7.68 -8.72 19.75
C GLU A 109 -8.71 -9.87 19.86
N GLU A 110 -9.11 -10.49 18.75
CA GLU A 110 -10.08 -11.60 18.73
C GLU A 110 -9.39 -12.98 18.88
N ALA A 111 -8.11 -13.07 18.53
CA ALA A 111 -7.31 -14.29 18.64
C ALA A 111 -7.04 -14.72 20.10
N ARG A 112 -7.24 -13.81 21.07
CA ARG A 112 -7.05 -14.11 22.50
C ARG A 112 -8.30 -14.68 23.19
N SER A 113 -9.45 -14.66 22.52
CA SER A 113 -10.75 -15.00 23.14
C SER A 113 -11.51 -16.14 22.44
N ARG A 114 -11.23 -16.47 21.18
CA ARG A 114 -11.89 -17.59 20.49
C ARG A 114 -10.89 -18.46 19.75
N ASN A 115 -11.03 -19.78 19.93
CA ASN A 115 -10.33 -20.82 19.20
C ASN A 115 -10.45 -20.58 17.69
N CYS A 116 -9.43 -19.95 17.09
CA CYS A 116 -9.27 -19.88 15.65
C CYS A 116 -8.75 -21.24 15.16
N SER A 117 -9.63 -22.23 15.18
CA SER A 117 -9.32 -23.59 14.77
C SER A 117 -9.17 -23.65 13.25
N SER A 118 -7.91 -23.84 12.84
CA SER A 118 -7.47 -24.34 11.52
C SER A 118 -7.44 -23.33 10.37
N GLY A 119 -6.28 -22.67 10.20
CA GLY A 119 -5.89 -22.10 8.90
C GLY A 119 -5.06 -20.83 9.02
N LYS A 120 -3.75 -20.92 8.78
CA LYS A 120 -2.78 -19.81 8.86
C LYS A 120 -3.22 -18.61 8.00
N CYS A 121 -3.40 -17.43 8.59
CA CYS A 121 -3.40 -16.16 7.86
C CYS A 121 -2.54 -15.12 8.57
N MET A 122 -1.24 -15.15 8.26
CA MET A 122 -0.45 -14.06 7.66
C MET A 122 1.02 -14.54 7.60
N MET A 123 1.60 -14.68 6.40
CA MET A 123 3.06 -14.74 6.24
C MET A 123 3.49 -13.41 5.63
N PHE A 124 4.17 -12.58 6.42
CA PHE A 124 5.12 -11.60 5.89
C PHE A 124 6.50 -12.22 5.94
#